data_AF-A0A5E6NQH4-F1
#
_entry.id   AF-A0A5E6NQH4-F1
#
_cell.length_a   1.000
_cell.length_b   1.000
_cell.length_c   1.000
_cell.angle_alpha   90.00
_cell.angle_beta   90.00
_cell.angle_gamma   90.00
#
_symmetry.space_group_name_H-M   'P 1'
#
loop_
_entity.id
_entity.type
_entity.pdbx_description
1 polymer ?
#
loop_
_entity_poly.entity_id
_entity_poly.type
_entity_poly.pdbx_seq_one_letter_code
_entity_poly.pdbx_strand_id
1 'polypeptide(L)'
;MELAEHKEFSEDRIKEIKDAIKEIPELIKNKLCIFVTGSYGRLEASKYSDIDLFFLDTQTNRPTSNIDTVLINAEIIKVCRKLGLSEFSKDGLYLQKHCLGDIKGNLGSPADDYKNFYTARMLLLLESQFLYNEELFNKCVEEIIDSYYVDFHEHTDNFEPIF
;
A
#
# COMPACT_ATOMS: atom_id res chain seq x y z
N MET A 1 23.88 -15.03 -5.74
CA MET A 1 23.57 -15.91 -4.60
C MET A 1 22.77 -15.12 -3.58
N GLU A 2 23.32 -14.02 -3.06
CA GLU A 2 22.66 -13.10 -2.11
C GLU A 2 21.28 -12.56 -2.57
N LEU A 3 21.13 -12.07 -3.82
CA LEU A 3 19.85 -11.56 -4.34
C LEU A 3 18.72 -12.61 -4.38
N ALA A 4 19.05 -13.87 -4.66
CA ALA A 4 18.04 -14.94 -4.71
C ALA A 4 17.55 -15.29 -3.30
N GLU A 5 18.46 -15.30 -2.32
CA GLU A 5 18.16 -15.54 -0.91
C GLU A 5 17.29 -14.41 -0.33
N HIS A 6 17.58 -13.15 -0.65
CA HIS A 6 16.74 -12.01 -0.23
C HIS A 6 15.34 -12.05 -0.84
N LYS A 7 15.24 -12.46 -2.10
CA LYS A 7 13.96 -12.62 -2.78
C LYS A 7 13.12 -13.72 -2.13
N GLU A 8 13.70 -14.91 -1.95
CA GLU A 8 13.03 -16.05 -1.31
C GLU A 8 12.59 -15.70 0.12
N PHE A 9 13.49 -15.07 0.89
CA PHE A 9 13.15 -14.56 2.21
C PHE A 9 11.96 -13.60 2.16
N SER A 10 11.98 -12.61 1.27
CA SER A 10 10.90 -11.62 1.14
C SER A 10 9.56 -12.28 0.79
N GLU A 11 9.55 -13.18 -0.20
CA GLU A 11 8.36 -13.89 -0.66
C GLU A 11 7.76 -14.77 0.45
N ASP A 12 8.59 -15.50 1.18
CA ASP A 12 8.15 -16.34 2.31
C ASP A 12 7.54 -15.49 3.42
N ARG A 13 8.21 -14.41 3.83
CA ARG A 13 7.69 -13.51 4.87
C ARG A 13 6.41 -12.82 4.44
N ILE A 14 6.32 -12.35 3.19
CA ILE A 14 5.10 -11.77 2.63
C ILE A 14 3.96 -12.78 2.69
N LYS A 15 4.21 -14.03 2.32
CA LYS A 15 3.21 -15.10 2.35
C LYS A 15 2.74 -15.38 3.78
N GLU A 16 3.63 -15.47 4.75
CA GLU A 16 3.27 -15.64 6.16
C GLU A 16 2.37 -14.49 6.67
N ILE A 17 2.68 -13.24 6.30
CA ILE A 17 1.86 -12.08 6.66
C ILE A 17 0.48 -12.19 6.01
N LYS A 18 0.41 -12.46 4.69
CA LYS A 18 -0.84 -12.65 3.95
C LYS A 18 -1.75 -13.68 4.61
N ASP A 19 -1.18 -14.83 4.96
CA ASP A 19 -1.91 -15.92 5.59
C ASP A 19 -2.40 -15.60 7.00
N ALA A 20 -1.66 -14.77 7.74
CA ALA A 20 -2.03 -14.40 9.10
C ALA A 20 -3.05 -13.26 9.16
N ILE A 21 -3.00 -12.28 8.25
CA ILE A 21 -3.89 -11.10 8.31
C ILE A 21 -5.26 -11.34 7.67
N LYS A 22 -5.40 -12.33 6.78
CA LYS A 22 -6.67 -12.60 6.07
C LYS A 22 -7.84 -12.96 6.98
N GLU A 23 -7.55 -13.42 8.20
CA GLU A 23 -8.53 -13.83 9.20
C GLU A 23 -8.96 -12.68 10.13
N ILE A 24 -8.40 -11.47 9.99
CA ILE A 24 -8.73 -10.32 10.85
C ILE A 24 -10.19 -9.88 10.59
N PRO A 25 -11.11 -9.94 11.58
CA PRO A 25 -12.54 -9.68 11.36
C PRO A 25 -12.83 -8.28 10.82
N GLU A 26 -12.18 -7.26 11.35
CA GLU A 26 -12.33 -5.87 10.91
C GLU A 26 -11.81 -5.68 9.49
N LEU A 27 -10.79 -6.45 9.08
CA LEU A 27 -10.27 -6.42 7.73
C LEU A 27 -11.22 -7.13 6.75
N ILE A 28 -11.85 -8.23 7.14
CA ILE A 28 -12.89 -8.90 6.32
C ILE A 28 -14.12 -7.99 6.15
N LYS A 29 -14.50 -7.29 7.21
CA LYS A 29 -15.63 -6.35 7.22
C LYS A 29 -15.38 -5.13 6.31
N ASN A 30 -14.14 -4.66 6.22
CA ASN A 30 -13.76 -3.45 5.50
C ASN A 30 -13.03 -3.81 4.21
N LYS A 31 -13.50 -3.35 3.05
CA LYS A 31 -12.87 -3.69 1.76
C LYS A 31 -11.63 -2.81 1.51
N LEU A 32 -10.61 -2.96 2.34
CA LEU A 32 -9.32 -2.29 2.19
C LEU A 32 -8.40 -3.05 1.24
N CYS A 33 -7.47 -2.33 0.64
CA CYS A 33 -6.26 -2.86 0.05
C CYS A 33 -5.10 -2.57 1.00
N ILE A 34 -4.28 -3.58 1.30
CA ILE A 34 -3.04 -3.40 2.07
C ILE A 34 -1.89 -3.85 1.20
N PHE A 35 -0.84 -3.05 1.13
CA PHE A 35 0.39 -3.41 0.45
C PHE A 35 1.61 -3.06 1.29
N VAL A 36 2.69 -3.80 1.06
CA VAL A 36 4.00 -3.55 1.65
C VAL A 36 4.89 -2.84 0.64
N THR A 37 5.78 -1.98 1.12
CA THR A 37 6.71 -1.17 0.34
C THR A 37 8.14 -1.38 0.85
N GLY A 38 9.11 -0.57 0.40
CA GLY A 38 10.48 -0.66 0.88
C GLY A 38 11.13 -1.99 0.52
N SER A 39 11.99 -2.50 1.41
CA SER A 39 12.77 -3.71 1.11
C SER A 39 11.91 -4.95 0.88
N TYR A 40 10.79 -5.11 1.59
CA TYR A 40 9.84 -6.20 1.32
C TYR A 40 9.13 -6.00 -0.02
N GLY A 41 8.73 -4.76 -0.34
CA GLY A 41 8.08 -4.45 -1.61
C GLY A 41 8.98 -4.68 -2.84
N ARG A 42 10.27 -4.40 -2.72
CA ARG A 42 11.28 -4.69 -3.77
C ARG A 42 11.80 -6.13 -3.77
N LEU A 43 11.35 -6.98 -2.84
CA LEU A 43 11.84 -8.34 -2.64
C LEU A 43 13.35 -8.42 -2.33
N GLU A 44 13.84 -7.47 -1.54
CA GLU A 44 15.23 -7.32 -1.12
C GLU A 44 15.36 -7.38 0.42
N ALA A 45 14.32 -7.84 1.13
CA ALA A 45 14.28 -7.85 2.57
C ALA A 45 15.27 -8.86 3.18
N SER A 46 15.66 -8.58 4.42
CA SER A 46 16.43 -9.48 5.27
C SER A 46 15.78 -9.59 6.64
N LYS A 47 16.30 -10.46 7.51
CA LYS A 47 15.87 -10.56 8.92
C LYS A 47 16.03 -9.27 9.74
N TYR A 48 16.76 -8.28 9.22
CA TYR A 48 16.95 -6.98 9.85
C TYR A 48 16.09 -5.87 9.22
N SER A 49 15.34 -6.19 8.17
CA SER A 49 14.49 -5.22 7.48
C SER A 49 13.24 -4.88 8.27
N ASP A 50 12.98 -3.59 8.45
CA ASP A 50 11.72 -3.06 8.94
C ASP A 50 10.57 -3.31 7.95
N ILE A 51 9.34 -3.18 8.43
CA ILE A 51 8.12 -3.32 7.63
C ILE A 51 7.46 -1.97 7.40
N ASP A 52 7.18 -1.69 6.13
CA ASP A 52 6.49 -0.48 5.68
C ASP A 52 5.18 -0.85 4.99
N LEU A 53 4.05 -0.57 5.64
CA LEU A 53 2.71 -0.87 5.12
C LEU A 53 1.94 0.39 4.77
N PHE A 54 1.09 0.29 3.75
CA PHE A 54 0.11 1.29 3.39
C PHE A 54 -1.27 0.67 3.23
N PHE A 55 -2.30 1.49 3.51
CA PHE A 55 -3.70 1.09 3.48
C PHE A 55 -4.46 1.99 2.51
N LEU A 56 -5.14 1.39 1.54
CA LEU A 56 -6.02 2.08 0.61
C LEU A 56 -7.47 1.69 0.82
N ASP A 57 -8.29 2.70 1.02
CA ASP A 57 -9.74 2.61 1.08
C ASP A 57 -10.32 3.16 -0.22
N THR A 58 -11.13 2.34 -0.89
CA THR A 58 -11.81 2.73 -2.13
C THR A 58 -13.29 3.03 -1.90
N GLN A 59 -13.79 2.85 -0.67
CA GLN A 59 -15.20 3.01 -0.35
C GLN A 59 -15.53 4.49 -0.08
N THR A 60 -16.23 5.14 -1.01
CA THR A 60 -16.66 6.55 -0.86
C THR A 60 -17.90 6.68 0.04
N ASN A 61 -18.89 5.81 -0.12
CA ASN A 61 -20.17 5.91 0.61
C ASN A 61 -20.12 5.34 2.03
N ARG A 62 -19.18 4.42 2.29
CA ARG A 62 -19.01 3.77 3.59
C ARG A 62 -17.52 3.53 3.85
N PRO A 63 -16.74 4.61 4.06
CA PRO A 63 -15.32 4.48 4.34
C PRO A 63 -15.12 3.70 5.64
N THR A 64 -13.99 3.00 5.71
CA THR A 64 -13.52 2.34 6.92
C THR A 64 -13.44 3.36 8.05
N SER A 65 -14.10 3.07 9.18
CA SER A 65 -14.10 4.01 10.30
C SER A 65 -12.71 4.14 10.94
N ASN A 66 -12.47 5.22 11.68
CA ASN A 66 -11.21 5.39 12.42
C ASN A 66 -11.03 4.30 13.48
N ILE A 67 -12.13 3.87 14.12
CA ILE A 67 -12.11 2.78 15.11
C ILE A 67 -11.69 1.46 14.44
N ASP A 68 -12.31 1.11 13.31
CA ASP A 68 -11.94 -0.10 12.56
C ASP A 68 -10.48 -0.02 12.08
N THR A 69 -10.01 1.15 11.64
CA THR A 69 -8.61 1.38 11.26
C THR A 69 -7.65 1.10 12.43
N VAL A 70 -7.97 1.60 13.63
CA VAL A 70 -7.16 1.36 14.83
C VAL A 70 -7.13 -0.13 15.21
N LEU A 71 -8.27 -0.82 15.12
CA LEU A 71 -8.35 -2.25 15.41
C LEU A 71 -7.54 -3.07 14.40
N ILE A 72 -7.67 -2.77 13.11
CA ILE A 72 -6.89 -3.41 12.04
C ILE A 72 -5.40 -3.22 12.28
N ASN A 73 -4.96 -1.98 12.54
CA ASN A 73 -3.56 -1.68 12.83
C ASN A 73 -3.05 -2.46 14.04
N ALA A 74 -3.83 -2.50 15.13
CA ALA A 74 -3.44 -3.21 16.35
C ALA A 74 -3.28 -4.72 16.11
N GLU A 75 -4.18 -5.34 15.35
CA GLU A 75 -4.09 -6.77 15.01
C GLU A 75 -2.93 -7.07 14.07
N ILE A 76 -2.69 -6.22 13.06
CA ILE A 76 -1.52 -6.36 12.17
C ILE A 76 -0.22 -6.26 12.96
N ILE A 77 -0.09 -5.30 13.89
CA ILE A 77 1.09 -5.17 14.76
C ILE A 77 1.30 -6.46 15.58
N LYS A 78 0.24 -7.01 16.17
CA LYS A 78 0.32 -8.27 16.92
C LYS A 78 0.75 -9.44 16.04
N VAL A 79 0.21 -9.53 14.83
CA VAL A 79 0.59 -10.55 13.84
C VAL A 79 2.07 -10.43 13.51
N CYS A 80 2.55 -9.24 13.13
CA CYS A 80 3.94 -9.02 12.76
C CYS A 80 4.90 -9.38 13.91
N ARG A 81 4.58 -8.98 15.14
CA ARG A 81 5.34 -9.36 16.34
C ARG A 81 5.33 -10.85 16.62
N LYS A 82 4.18 -11.52 16.47
CA LYS A 82 4.05 -12.97 16.64
C LYS A 82 4.89 -13.74 15.62
N LEU A 83 4.99 -13.22 14.40
CA LEU A 83 5.82 -13.78 13.34
C LEU A 83 7.32 -13.48 13.56
N GLY A 84 7.70 -12.67 14.56
CA GLY A 84 9.10 -12.32 14.85
C GLY A 84 9.72 -11.36 13.83
N LEU A 85 8.88 -10.54 13.17
CA LEU A 85 9.35 -9.51 12.25
C LEU A 85 9.96 -8.33 13.01
N SER A 86 10.86 -7.59 12.37
CA SER A 86 11.30 -6.28 12.86
C SER A 86 10.11 -5.32 13.02
N GLU A 87 10.30 -4.30 13.86
CA GLU A 87 9.26 -3.29 14.10
C GLU A 87 8.99 -2.44 12.85
N PHE A 88 7.89 -1.71 12.88
CA PHE A 88 7.50 -0.81 11.79
C PHE A 88 8.40 0.42 11.76
N SER A 89 8.72 0.90 10.55
CA SER A 89 9.53 2.10 10.38
C SER A 89 8.87 3.31 11.05
N LYS A 90 9.71 4.19 11.62
CA LYS A 90 9.29 5.46 12.22
C LYS A 90 8.14 5.31 13.24
N ASP A 91 8.16 4.23 14.03
CA ASP A 91 7.13 3.93 15.04
C ASP A 91 5.71 3.81 14.46
N GLY A 92 5.60 3.24 13.25
CA GLY A 92 4.31 3.01 12.60
C GLY A 92 3.70 4.24 11.94
N LEU A 93 4.51 5.27 11.61
CA LEU A 93 4.05 6.50 10.95
C LEU A 93 3.17 6.24 9.72
N TYR A 94 3.47 5.17 8.96
CA TYR A 94 2.77 4.82 7.72
C TYR A 94 1.55 3.91 7.92
N LEU A 95 1.20 3.54 9.16
CA LEU A 95 -0.05 2.82 9.49
C LEU A 95 -1.27 3.77 9.40
N GLN A 96 -1.32 4.59 8.36
CA GLN A 96 -2.42 5.49 8.06
C GLN A 96 -3.20 4.97 6.87
N LYS A 97 -4.52 5.17 6.95
CA LYS A 97 -5.44 4.85 5.87
C LYS A 97 -5.54 6.04 4.93
N HIS A 98 -5.29 5.81 3.65
CA HIS A 98 -5.54 6.78 2.59
C HIS A 98 -6.82 6.40 1.82
N CYS A 99 -7.62 7.40 1.44
CA CYS A 99 -8.74 7.20 0.53
C CYS A 99 -8.24 7.37 -0.90
N LEU A 100 -8.52 6.40 -1.78
CA LEU A 100 -8.11 6.47 -3.19
C LEU A 100 -8.70 7.71 -3.89
N GLY A 101 -9.96 8.05 -3.58
CA GLY A 101 -10.61 9.25 -4.11
C GLY A 101 -9.89 10.54 -3.70
N ASP A 102 -9.37 10.61 -2.48
CA ASP A 102 -8.61 11.77 -2.00
C ASP A 102 -7.25 11.87 -2.70
N ILE A 103 -6.55 10.75 -2.89
CA ILE A 103 -5.27 10.71 -3.64
C ILE A 103 -5.49 11.26 -5.05
N LYS A 104 -6.51 10.75 -5.77
CA LYS A 104 -6.81 11.17 -7.14
C LYS A 104 -7.26 12.63 -7.21
N GLY A 105 -8.16 13.05 -6.32
CA GLY A 105 -8.71 14.40 -6.31
C GLY A 105 -7.71 15.49 -5.90
N ASN A 106 -6.56 15.12 -5.32
CA ASN A 106 -5.52 16.05 -4.89
C ASN A 106 -4.23 15.92 -5.71
N LEU A 107 -4.25 15.20 -6.83
CA LEU A 107 -3.08 14.99 -7.69
C LEU A 107 -2.45 16.33 -8.10
N GLY A 108 -1.17 16.52 -7.80
CA GLY A 108 -0.42 17.74 -8.13
C GLY A 108 -0.79 18.98 -7.31
N SER A 109 -1.71 18.84 -6.35
CA SER A 109 -2.05 19.94 -5.43
C SER A 109 -1.04 20.03 -4.27
N PRO A 110 -0.96 21.16 -3.55
CA PRO A 110 -0.16 21.25 -2.32
C PRO A 110 -0.54 20.21 -1.25
N ALA A 111 -1.78 19.69 -1.29
CA ALA A 111 -2.23 18.66 -0.37
C ALA A 111 -1.66 17.27 -0.71
N ASP A 112 -1.21 17.05 -1.96
CA ASP A 112 -0.62 15.78 -2.43
C ASP A 112 0.61 15.40 -1.59
N ASP A 113 1.49 16.37 -1.37
CA ASP A 113 2.69 16.20 -0.55
C ASP A 113 2.36 16.25 0.95
N TYR A 114 1.59 17.25 1.39
CA TYR A 114 1.30 17.47 2.81
C TYR A 114 0.57 16.27 3.45
N LYS A 115 -0.32 15.62 2.72
CA LYS A 115 -1.07 14.43 3.18
C LYS A 115 -0.40 13.10 2.79
N ASN A 116 0.81 13.15 2.25
CA ASN A 116 1.60 11.99 1.84
C ASN A 116 0.94 11.14 0.72
N PHE A 117 0.04 11.74 -0.06
CA PHE A 117 -0.63 11.08 -1.20
C PHE A 117 0.34 10.82 -2.35
N TYR A 118 1.24 11.77 -2.64
CA TYR A 118 2.27 11.59 -3.65
C TYR A 118 3.14 10.37 -3.33
N THR A 119 3.67 10.30 -2.10
CA THR A 119 4.47 9.18 -1.60
C THR A 119 3.70 7.86 -1.67
N ALA A 120 2.47 7.80 -1.13
CA ALA A 120 1.68 6.58 -1.12
C ALA A 120 1.47 6.02 -2.54
N ARG A 121 1.25 6.92 -3.51
CA ARG A 121 1.05 6.57 -4.91
C ARG A 121 2.33 6.11 -5.61
N MET A 122 3.44 6.80 -5.39
CA MET A 122 4.74 6.40 -5.96
C MET A 122 5.19 5.04 -5.41
N LEU A 123 5.03 4.81 -4.11
CA LEU A 123 5.37 3.53 -3.51
C LEU A 123 4.46 2.40 -4.01
N LEU A 124 3.15 2.67 -4.18
CA LEU A 124 2.22 1.74 -4.81
C LEU A 124 2.71 1.33 -6.21
N LEU A 125 3.08 2.30 -7.06
CA LEU A 125 3.41 2.02 -8.45
C LEU A 125 4.79 1.38 -8.65
N LEU A 126 5.79 1.77 -7.84
CA LEU A 126 7.19 1.46 -8.14
C LEU A 126 7.73 0.27 -7.35
N GLU A 127 7.27 0.07 -6.12
CA GLU A 127 7.93 -0.86 -5.21
C GLU A 127 6.98 -1.55 -4.24
N SER A 128 5.74 -1.83 -4.65
CA SER A 128 4.77 -2.47 -3.77
C SER A 128 4.54 -3.96 -4.05
N GLN A 129 4.18 -4.69 -3.01
CA GLN A 129 3.58 -6.02 -3.09
C GLN A 129 2.28 -6.02 -2.31
N PHE A 130 1.19 -6.57 -2.87
CA PHE A 130 -0.06 -6.69 -2.13
C PHE A 130 0.12 -7.61 -0.90
N LEU A 131 -0.61 -7.32 0.17
CA LEU A 131 -0.75 -8.17 1.35
C LEU A 131 -2.20 -8.58 1.61
N TYR A 132 -3.16 -7.73 1.27
CA TYR A 132 -4.58 -8.04 1.41
C TYR A 132 -5.37 -7.45 0.25
N ASN A 133 -6.31 -8.25 -0.27
CA ASN A 133 -7.23 -7.88 -1.35
C ASN A 133 -6.52 -7.55 -2.68
N GLU A 134 -5.95 -8.59 -3.32
CA GLU A 134 -5.22 -8.48 -4.60
C GLU A 134 -6.05 -7.87 -5.73
N GLU A 135 -7.34 -8.23 -5.83
CA GLU A 135 -8.26 -7.64 -6.81
C GLU A 135 -8.33 -6.13 -6.65
N LEU A 136 -8.47 -5.65 -5.42
CA LEU A 136 -8.52 -4.22 -5.15
C LEU A 136 -7.17 -3.54 -5.31
N PHE A 137 -6.07 -4.21 -4.99
CA PHE A 137 -4.72 -3.72 -5.25
C PHE A 137 -4.51 -3.42 -6.74
N ASN A 138 -4.83 -4.39 -7.62
CA ASN A 138 -4.71 -4.22 -9.06
C ASN A 138 -5.59 -3.08 -9.56
N LYS A 139 -6.83 -3.01 -9.08
CA LYS A 139 -7.75 -1.91 -9.40
C LYS A 139 -7.22 -0.54 -8.95
N CYS A 140 -6.62 -0.45 -7.76
CA CYS A 140 -6.01 0.79 -7.28
C CYS A 140 -4.84 1.22 -8.19
N VAL A 141 -4.00 0.27 -8.61
CA VAL A 141 -2.89 0.56 -9.55
C VAL A 141 -3.43 1.11 -10.87
N GLU A 142 -4.43 0.45 -11.46
CA GLU A 142 -5.08 0.89 -12.70
C GLU A 142 -5.68 2.30 -12.57
N GLU A 143 -6.51 2.54 -11.56
CA GLU A 143 -7.16 3.85 -11.37
C GLU A 143 -6.16 4.99 -11.12
N ILE A 144 -5.04 4.70 -10.46
CA ILE A 144 -3.96 5.65 -10.26
C ILE A 144 -3.26 5.97 -11.59
N ILE A 145 -2.94 4.95 -12.38
CA ILE A 145 -2.32 5.12 -13.69
C ILE A 145 -3.24 5.94 -14.60
N ASP A 146 -4.52 5.60 -14.66
CA ASP A 146 -5.55 6.32 -15.44
C ASP A 146 -5.64 7.80 -15.07
N SER A 147 -5.39 8.15 -13.81
CA SER A 147 -5.41 9.54 -13.35
C SER A 147 -4.32 10.42 -13.98
N TYR A 148 -3.27 9.82 -14.54
CA TYR A 148 -2.24 10.52 -15.30
C TYR A 148 -2.56 10.66 -16.80
N TYR A 149 -3.60 9.99 -17.29
CA TYR A 149 -4.03 10.03 -18.69
C TYR A 149 -5.30 10.87 -18.92
N VAL A 150 -5.73 11.68 -17.94
CA VAL A 150 -6.97 12.48 -18.04
C VAL A 150 -6.93 13.42 -19.25
N ASP A 151 -5.80 14.09 -19.51
CA ASP A 151 -5.63 15.02 -20.65
C ASP A 151 -5.16 14.35 -21.94
N PHE A 152 -4.95 13.03 -21.94
CA PHE A 152 -4.42 12.28 -23.08
C PHE A 152 -5.39 12.20 -24.27
N HIS A 153 -6.69 12.20 -24.00
CA HIS A 153 -7.72 11.91 -25.02
C HIS A 153 -7.86 13.03 -26.07
N GLU A 154 -7.46 14.26 -25.76
CA GLU A 154 -7.54 15.40 -26.70
C GLU A 154 -6.29 15.56 -27.59
N HIS A 155 -5.19 14.88 -27.26
CA HIS A 155 -3.89 15.06 -27.91
C HIS A 155 -3.16 13.75 -28.23
N THR A 156 -3.89 12.68 -28.55
CA THR A 156 -3.35 11.33 -28.84
C THR A 156 -2.24 11.33 -29.91
N ASP A 157 -2.35 12.18 -30.94
CA ASP A 157 -1.36 12.23 -32.03
C ASP A 157 -0.13 13.12 -31.72
N ASN A 158 -0.21 14.01 -30.73
CA ASN A 158 0.80 15.04 -30.45
C ASN A 158 1.20 15.12 -28.96
N PHE A 159 0.93 14.07 -28.18
CA PHE A 159 1.23 14.06 -26.77
C PHE A 159 2.75 14.06 -26.56
N GLU A 160 3.29 15.20 -26.14
CA GLU A 160 4.64 15.30 -25.61
C GLU A 160 4.53 15.39 -24.08
N PRO A 161 5.09 14.43 -23.33
CA PRO A 161 5.10 14.48 -21.87
C PRO A 161 6.11 15.52 -21.40
N ILE A 162 5.74 16.79 -21.53
CA ILE A 162 6.53 17.93 -21.08
C ILE A 162 5.88 18.44 -19.79
N PHE A 163 6.58 18.22 -18.67
CA PHE A 163 6.26 18.79 -17.36
C PHE A 163 6.97 20.14 -17.18
#